data_AF-A0A9N9LA88-F1
#
_entry.id   AF-A0A9N9LA88-F1
#
_cell.length_a   1.000
_cell.length_b   1.000
_cell.length_c   1.000
_cell.angle_alpha   90.00
_cell.angle_beta   90.00
_cell.angle_gamma   90.00
#
_symmetry.space_group_name_H-M   'P 1'
#
loop_
_entity.id
_entity.type
_entity.pdbx_description
1 polymer ?
#
loop_
_entity_poly.entity_id
_entity_poly.type
_entity_poly.pdbx_seq_one_letter_code
_entity_poly.pdbx_strand_id
1 'polypeptide(L)'
;MEDEQKKPTMTVIDAVYLRNLMSGNQECVYFLHSSRFSDAMKEAAISTHATILYHVTSNQAVEELRRLLALKIHFHDDDGRYLSPTPLMDIMWHALILDTRLDLQFQATLPFYVHHRPRGEADGERLTRLGRLSLYCREIFGSDPLDAKDAPIKVDDEELEGQQTHYEKYPKGITEEAEENVERHLEVEDEESEDETSEDVESEDEKLKNDKFERQQVGDEKYSEEITKEAKEDVERHPKVEVRELERQHEVDNEDVRKKAAQDTENPKDIILKIITPQWYSQQDTIDVKLRDRTRFRRVFNALKYEVLPPEGQYCTGNFAMFFEAMRLSGDDVPRQIGMKDGDCVELYFDRIRC
;
A
#
# COMPACT_ATOMS: atom_id res chain seq x y z
N MET A 1 45.76 -10.25 27.90
CA MET A 1 45.54 -10.53 26.47
C MET A 1 44.06 -10.32 26.26
N GLU A 2 43.69 -9.14 25.80
CA GLU A 2 42.32 -8.86 25.37
C GLU A 2 42.15 -9.57 24.03
N ASP A 3 41.23 -10.53 23.97
CA ASP A 3 40.83 -11.15 22.71
C ASP A 3 40.25 -10.06 21.82
N GLU A 4 40.97 -9.70 20.75
CA GLU A 4 40.41 -8.89 19.67
C GLU A 4 39.23 -9.67 19.08
N GLN A 5 38.03 -9.38 19.57
CA GLN A 5 36.79 -9.84 18.95
C GLN A 5 36.77 -9.31 17.51
N LYS A 6 37.12 -10.19 16.58
CA LYS A 6 37.08 -9.95 15.14
C LYS A 6 35.65 -9.55 14.78
N LYS A 7 35.44 -8.26 14.50
CA LYS A 7 34.12 -7.74 14.10
C LYS A 7 33.60 -8.58 12.93
N PRO A 8 32.40 -9.19 13.04
CA PRO A 8 31.83 -9.95 11.95
C PRO A 8 31.73 -9.03 10.73
N THR A 9 32.50 -9.36 9.69
CA THR A 9 32.49 -8.62 8.43
C THR A 9 31.29 -9.13 7.67
N MET A 10 30.22 -8.34 7.60
CA MET A 10 29.03 -8.74 6.88
C MET A 10 29.36 -8.81 5.39
N THR A 11 29.26 -10.01 4.83
CA THR A 11 29.46 -10.24 3.40
C THR A 11 28.32 -9.55 2.67
N VAL A 12 28.65 -8.67 1.71
CA VAL A 12 27.67 -8.14 0.75
C VAL A 12 27.03 -9.35 0.07
N ILE A 13 25.70 -9.40 0.03
CA ILE A 13 25.03 -10.52 -0.61
C ILE A 13 25.38 -10.48 -2.08
N ASP A 14 26.03 -11.54 -2.55
CA ASP A 14 26.35 -11.65 -3.97
C ASP A 14 25.03 -11.72 -4.75
N ALA A 15 24.91 -10.86 -5.76
CA ALA A 15 23.78 -10.87 -6.69
C ALA A 15 23.58 -12.26 -7.32
N VAL A 16 24.61 -13.12 -7.34
CA VAL A 16 24.49 -14.53 -7.75
C VAL A 16 23.55 -15.32 -6.81
N TYR A 17 23.64 -15.14 -5.49
CA TYR A 17 22.76 -15.85 -4.55
C TYR A 17 21.30 -15.42 -4.71
N LEU A 18 21.06 -14.12 -4.83
CA LEU A 18 19.70 -13.59 -5.03
C LEU A 18 19.13 -14.02 -6.38
N ARG A 19 19.96 -14.11 -7.44
CA ARG A 19 19.54 -14.67 -8.73
C ARG A 19 19.10 -16.13 -8.64
N ASN A 20 19.76 -16.94 -7.81
CA ASN A 20 19.37 -18.33 -7.63
C ASN A 20 18.06 -18.44 -6.83
N LEU A 21 17.90 -17.62 -5.79
CA LEU A 21 16.72 -17.63 -4.93
C LEU A 21 15.47 -17.11 -5.66
N MET A 22 15.65 -16.14 -6.56
CA MET A 22 14.61 -15.46 -7.33
C MET A 22 14.78 -15.70 -8.84
N SER A 23 15.09 -16.94 -9.23
CA SER A 23 15.41 -17.29 -10.63
C SER A 23 14.30 -16.91 -11.61
N GLY A 24 13.04 -16.99 -11.18
CA GLY A 24 11.86 -16.58 -11.95
C GLY A 24 11.57 -15.07 -11.96
N ASN A 25 12.39 -14.23 -11.33
CA ASN A 25 12.17 -12.78 -11.29
C ASN A 25 13.46 -11.96 -11.37
N GLN A 26 14.07 -11.94 -12.56
CA GLN A 26 15.30 -11.19 -12.80
C GLN A 26 15.12 -9.67 -12.68
N GLU A 27 13.96 -9.12 -13.07
CA GLU A 27 13.71 -7.69 -12.99
C GLU A 27 13.75 -7.18 -11.54
N CYS A 28 13.14 -7.93 -10.61
CA CYS A 28 13.21 -7.61 -9.20
C CYS A 28 14.65 -7.67 -8.68
N VAL A 29 15.42 -8.71 -9.06
CA VAL A 29 16.84 -8.80 -8.67
C VAL A 29 17.62 -7.58 -9.16
N TYR A 30 17.45 -7.19 -10.43
CA TYR A 30 18.09 -6.00 -10.99
C TYR A 30 17.69 -4.73 -10.25
N PHE A 31 16.40 -4.58 -9.93
CA PHE A 31 15.90 -3.43 -9.18
C PHE A 31 16.49 -3.36 -7.77
N LEU A 32 16.46 -4.46 -7.01
CA LEU A 32 17.00 -4.53 -5.65
C LEU A 32 18.50 -4.21 -5.60
N HIS A 33 19.26 -4.56 -6.64
CA HIS A 33 20.69 -4.24 -6.76
C HIS A 33 20.99 -2.92 -7.48
N SER A 34 19.96 -2.17 -7.92
CA SER A 34 20.16 -0.89 -8.58
C SER A 34 20.81 0.14 -7.65
N SER A 35 21.57 1.08 -8.23
CA SER A 35 22.10 2.23 -7.49
C SER A 35 20.96 3.06 -6.90
N ARG A 36 19.90 3.26 -7.67
CA ARG A 36 18.71 4.00 -7.22
C ARG A 36 18.10 3.42 -5.94
N PHE A 37 17.83 2.12 -5.89
CA PHE A 37 17.32 1.47 -4.68
C PHE A 37 18.32 1.60 -3.54
N SER A 38 19.60 1.32 -3.81
CA SER A 38 20.66 1.39 -2.80
C SER A 38 20.79 2.78 -2.17
N ASP A 39 20.80 3.82 -2.99
CA ASP A 39 21.05 5.20 -2.56
C ASP A 39 19.85 5.74 -1.79
N ALA A 40 18.63 5.53 -2.30
CA ALA A 40 17.40 5.90 -1.60
C ALA A 40 17.28 5.20 -0.24
N MET A 41 17.56 3.89 -0.18
CA MET A 41 17.47 3.17 1.09
C MET A 41 18.61 3.52 2.06
N LYS A 42 19.79 3.90 1.58
CA LYS A 42 20.86 4.42 2.46
C LYS A 42 20.47 5.77 3.07
N GLU A 43 19.89 6.66 2.28
CA GLU A 43 19.37 7.94 2.76
C GLU A 43 18.27 7.70 3.80
N ALA A 44 17.33 6.80 3.52
CA ALA A 44 16.29 6.37 4.44
C ALA A 44 16.85 5.81 5.76
N ALA A 45 17.88 4.95 5.70
CA ALA A 45 18.53 4.39 6.89
C ALA A 45 19.15 5.47 7.79
N ILE A 46 19.60 6.59 7.22
CA ILE A 46 20.15 7.73 7.96
C ILE A 46 19.01 8.58 8.52
N SER A 47 18.01 8.93 7.70
CA SER A 47 16.91 9.81 8.11
C SER A 47 16.00 9.19 9.19
N THR A 48 15.81 7.87 9.16
CA THR A 48 15.08 7.12 10.18
C THR A 48 15.90 6.80 11.43
N HIS A 49 17.16 7.23 11.49
CA HIS A 49 18.11 6.90 12.57
C HIS A 49 18.36 5.39 12.78
N ALA A 50 17.99 4.53 11.84
CA ALA A 50 18.19 3.07 11.94
C ALA A 50 19.67 2.72 12.20
N THR A 51 20.60 3.43 11.55
CA THR A 51 22.04 3.22 11.74
C THR A 51 22.51 3.46 13.19
N ILE A 52 21.91 4.44 13.88
CA ILE A 52 22.23 4.79 15.26
C ILE A 52 21.55 3.81 16.22
N LEU A 53 20.25 3.56 16.03
CA LEU A 53 19.43 2.72 16.91
C LEU A 53 19.93 1.29 16.97
N TYR A 54 20.33 0.73 15.83
CA TYR A 54 20.74 -0.69 15.74
C TYR A 54 22.27 -0.87 15.68
N HIS A 55 23.04 0.22 15.76
CA HIS A 55 24.51 0.20 15.65
C HIS A 55 25.03 -0.50 14.38
N VAL A 56 24.36 -0.23 13.25
CA VAL A 56 24.68 -0.79 11.93
C VAL A 56 25.08 0.31 10.96
N THR A 57 25.86 -0.04 9.93
CA THR A 57 26.07 0.86 8.79
C THR A 57 24.82 0.93 7.91
N SER A 58 24.67 2.00 7.11
CA SER A 58 23.56 2.10 6.15
C SER A 58 23.56 0.96 5.14
N ASN A 59 24.75 0.53 4.68
CA ASN A 59 24.89 -0.65 3.80
C ASN A 59 24.30 -1.90 4.46
N GLN A 60 24.61 -2.13 5.75
CA GLN A 60 24.08 -3.30 6.45
C GLN A 60 22.55 -3.25 6.58
N ALA A 61 21.98 -2.09 6.89
CA ALA A 61 20.53 -1.92 6.95
C ALA A 61 19.85 -2.23 5.60
N VAL A 62 20.44 -1.76 4.49
CA VAL A 62 19.93 -2.05 3.13
C VAL A 62 20.02 -3.55 2.81
N GLU A 63 21.12 -4.21 3.15
CA GLU A 63 21.27 -5.65 2.94
C GLU A 63 20.26 -6.48 3.75
N GLU A 64 19.95 -6.10 4.99
CA GLU A 64 18.90 -6.77 5.79
C GLU A 64 17.53 -6.64 5.13
N LEU A 65 17.19 -5.45 4.59
CA LEU A 65 15.95 -5.30 3.83
C LEU A 65 15.94 -6.20 2.58
N ARG A 66 17.05 -6.29 1.84
CA ARG A 66 17.16 -7.17 0.68
C ARG A 66 16.94 -8.63 1.04
N ARG A 67 17.52 -9.10 2.15
CA ARG A 67 17.31 -10.48 2.66
C ARG A 67 15.83 -10.75 2.89
N LEU A 68 15.15 -9.86 3.60
CA LEU A 68 13.74 -10.01 3.88
C LEU A 68 12.91 -10.08 2.59
N LEU A 69 13.07 -9.10 1.69
CA LEU A 69 12.29 -9.04 0.46
C LEU A 69 12.53 -10.28 -0.41
N ALA A 70 13.77 -10.75 -0.51
CA ALA A 70 14.10 -11.94 -1.26
C ALA A 70 13.45 -13.21 -0.68
N LEU A 71 13.45 -13.36 0.65
CA LEU A 71 12.76 -14.48 1.30
C LEU A 71 11.24 -14.39 1.14
N LYS A 72 10.66 -13.20 1.24
CA LYS A 72 9.22 -13.01 1.00
C LYS A 72 8.82 -13.38 -0.42
N ILE A 73 9.65 -13.02 -1.41
CA ILE A 73 9.44 -13.38 -2.81
C ILE A 73 9.56 -14.89 -2.98
N HIS A 74 10.61 -15.49 -2.42
CA HIS A 74 10.88 -16.92 -2.53
C HIS A 74 9.78 -17.80 -1.94
N PHE A 75 9.27 -17.42 -0.77
CA PHE A 75 8.21 -18.17 -0.07
C PHE A 75 6.80 -17.73 -0.45
N HIS A 76 6.63 -16.85 -1.45
CA HIS A 76 5.32 -16.29 -1.80
C HIS A 76 4.56 -15.72 -0.59
N ASP A 77 5.28 -15.03 0.31
CA ASP A 77 4.73 -14.43 1.53
C ASP A 77 4.15 -13.03 1.25
N ASP A 78 3.22 -12.98 0.31
CA ASP A 78 2.56 -11.77 -0.18
C ASP A 78 1.81 -11.03 0.93
N ASP A 79 1.13 -11.75 1.83
CA ASP A 79 0.29 -11.16 2.87
C ASP A 79 0.96 -11.06 4.26
N GLY A 80 2.21 -11.52 4.38
CA GLY A 80 3.01 -11.45 5.60
C GLY A 80 2.59 -12.45 6.69
N ARG A 81 1.91 -13.54 6.36
CA ARG A 81 1.60 -14.61 7.32
C ARG A 81 2.75 -15.57 7.58
N TYR A 82 3.76 -15.62 6.71
CA TYR A 82 4.84 -16.59 6.82
C TYR A 82 6.07 -16.03 7.53
N LEU A 83 6.52 -14.83 7.15
CA LEU A 83 7.71 -14.19 7.72
C LEU A 83 7.35 -12.90 8.44
N SER A 84 8.08 -12.61 9.52
CA SER A 84 8.00 -11.34 10.24
C SER A 84 9.37 -10.67 10.23
N PRO A 85 9.46 -9.37 9.88
CA PRO A 85 10.72 -8.64 9.91
C PRO A 85 11.30 -8.53 11.32
N THR A 86 12.63 -8.40 11.42
CA THR A 86 13.27 -7.83 12.63
C THR A 86 12.91 -6.34 12.75
N PRO A 87 13.05 -5.71 13.93
CA PRO A 87 12.76 -4.28 14.07
C PRO A 87 13.54 -3.40 13.08
N LEU A 88 14.82 -3.71 12.83
CA LEU A 88 15.63 -3.03 11.81
C LEU A 88 15.02 -3.17 10.41
N MET A 89 14.69 -4.40 9.99
CA MET A 89 14.09 -4.63 8.68
C MET A 89 12.72 -3.96 8.54
N ASP A 90 11.93 -3.92 9.61
CA ASP A 90 10.60 -3.31 9.63
C ASP A 90 10.67 -1.80 9.40
N ILE A 91 11.61 -1.10 10.06
CA ILE A 91 11.85 0.33 9.83
C ILE A 91 12.30 0.58 8.39
N MET A 92 13.22 -0.25 7.88
CA MET A 92 13.70 -0.11 6.51
C MET A 92 12.59 -0.35 5.48
N TRP A 93 11.73 -1.33 5.72
CA TRP A 93 10.59 -1.59 4.85
C TRP A 93 9.53 -0.48 4.94
N HIS A 94 9.27 0.03 6.14
CA HIS A 94 8.39 1.18 6.31
C HIS A 94 8.91 2.40 5.52
N ALA A 95 10.22 2.64 5.55
CA ALA A 95 10.82 3.73 4.78
C ALA A 95 10.72 3.52 3.26
N LEU A 96 10.83 2.28 2.77
CA LEU A 96 10.58 1.95 1.36
C LEU A 96 9.14 2.31 0.96
N ILE A 97 8.15 1.98 1.78
CA ILE A 97 6.72 2.25 1.50
C ILE A 97 6.42 3.75 1.51
N LEU A 98 7.07 4.50 2.42
CA LEU A 98 6.90 5.96 2.49
C LEU A 98 7.48 6.66 1.24
N ASP A 99 8.51 6.10 0.61
CA ASP A 99 8.90 6.49 -0.75
C ASP A 99 7.96 5.80 -1.76
N THR A 100 6.76 6.36 -1.89
CA THR A 100 5.69 5.81 -2.75
C THR A 100 6.15 5.58 -4.19
N ARG A 101 7.09 6.39 -4.70
CA ARG A 101 7.63 6.23 -6.05
C ARG A 101 8.56 5.02 -6.12
N LEU A 102 9.42 4.83 -5.12
CA LEU A 102 10.32 3.69 -5.06
C LEU A 102 9.55 2.39 -4.80
N ASP A 103 8.56 2.41 -3.90
CA ASP A 103 7.68 1.26 -3.64
C ASP A 103 6.88 0.88 -4.89
N LEU A 104 6.28 1.84 -5.61
CA LEU A 104 5.58 1.54 -6.86
C LEU A 104 6.48 0.87 -7.90
N GLN A 105 7.73 1.33 -8.02
CA GLN A 105 8.71 0.70 -8.91
C GLN A 105 9.10 -0.70 -8.45
N PHE A 106 9.32 -0.88 -7.15
CA PHE A 106 9.59 -2.17 -6.56
C PHE A 106 8.45 -3.16 -6.84
N GLN A 107 7.22 -2.79 -6.48
CA GLN A 107 6.03 -3.62 -6.66
C GLN A 107 5.76 -3.95 -8.14
N ALA A 108 6.08 -3.04 -9.07
CA ALA A 108 5.96 -3.29 -10.50
C ALA A 108 6.92 -4.36 -11.03
N THR A 109 8.02 -4.63 -10.32
CA THR A 109 8.95 -5.72 -10.68
C THR A 109 8.57 -7.07 -10.09
N LEU A 110 7.55 -7.15 -9.23
CA LEU A 110 7.21 -8.38 -8.51
C LEU A 110 6.14 -9.20 -9.25
N PRO A 111 6.10 -10.53 -9.08
CA PRO A 111 5.07 -11.36 -9.70
C PRO A 111 3.73 -11.27 -8.94
N PHE A 112 3.77 -10.73 -7.72
CA PHE A 112 2.64 -10.53 -6.82
C PHE A 112 2.96 -9.35 -5.91
N TYR A 113 1.91 -8.76 -5.34
CA TYR A 113 2.07 -7.62 -4.46
C TYR A 113 2.57 -8.07 -3.08
N VAL A 114 3.69 -7.50 -2.61
CA VAL A 114 4.23 -7.84 -1.29
C VAL A 114 3.74 -6.82 -0.27
N HIS A 115 2.78 -7.23 0.57
CA HIS A 115 2.21 -6.39 1.61
C HIS A 115 3.14 -6.26 2.81
N HIS A 116 3.30 -5.02 3.26
CA HIS A 116 3.75 -4.76 4.62
C HIS A 116 2.58 -4.98 5.57
N ARG A 117 2.66 -6.05 6.35
CA ARG A 117 1.67 -6.37 7.37
C ARG A 117 2.32 -6.22 8.75
N PRO A 118 2.40 -5.01 9.30
CA PRO A 118 2.94 -4.79 10.65
C PRO A 118 2.01 -5.39 11.71
N ARG A 119 0.75 -5.66 11.34
CA ARG A 119 -0.29 -6.25 12.20
C ARG A 119 -0.44 -7.75 11.95
N GLY A 120 0.28 -8.55 12.73
CA GLY A 120 -0.23 -9.82 13.26
C GLY A 120 0.07 -9.79 14.76
N GLU A 121 -0.91 -9.38 15.58
CA GLU A 121 -1.87 -10.29 16.25
C GLU A 121 -1.12 -11.27 17.17
N ALA A 122 -1.14 -10.95 18.47
CA ALA A 122 -0.47 -11.61 19.58
C ALA A 122 1.06 -11.81 19.45
N ASP A 123 1.81 -11.43 20.48
CA ASP A 123 3.27 -11.56 20.51
C ASP A 123 3.78 -12.98 20.15
N GLY A 124 2.98 -14.02 20.38
CA GLY A 124 3.30 -15.42 20.05
C GLY A 124 3.51 -15.70 18.56
N GLU A 125 2.54 -15.37 17.69
CA GLU A 125 2.64 -15.68 16.25
C GLU A 125 3.74 -14.88 15.56
N ARG A 126 3.97 -13.64 16.02
CA ARG A 126 5.09 -12.82 15.54
C ARG A 126 6.43 -13.50 15.81
N LEU A 127 6.63 -14.04 17.02
CA LEU A 127 7.88 -14.71 17.39
C LEU A 127 8.13 -15.97 16.58
N THR A 128 7.10 -16.78 16.28
CA THR A 128 7.22 -17.95 15.40
C THR A 128 7.63 -17.57 13.97
N ARG A 129 7.00 -16.54 13.39
CA ARG A 129 7.37 -16.02 12.06
C ARG A 129 8.79 -15.44 12.04
N LEU A 130 9.21 -14.78 13.12
CA LEU A 130 10.58 -14.28 13.28
C LEU A 130 11.60 -15.42 13.43
N GLY A 131 11.22 -16.51 14.10
CA GLY A 131 12.00 -17.75 14.17
C GLY A 131 12.24 -18.35 12.80
N ARG A 132 11.20 -18.46 11.96
CA ARG A 132 11.31 -18.87 10.55
C ARG A 132 12.23 -17.97 9.74
N LEU A 133 12.05 -16.64 9.82
CA LEU A 133 12.96 -15.69 9.17
C LEU A 133 14.42 -15.93 9.59
N SER A 134 14.67 -16.13 10.88
CA SER A 134 16.03 -16.35 11.40
C SER A 134 16.65 -17.65 10.89
N LEU A 135 15.87 -18.74 10.89
CA LEU A 135 16.27 -20.03 10.33
C LEU A 135 16.67 -19.90 8.86
N TYR A 136 15.79 -19.31 8.03
CA TYR A 136 16.04 -19.16 6.60
C TYR A 136 17.18 -18.20 6.29
N CYS A 137 17.32 -17.11 7.06
CA CYS A 137 18.48 -16.23 6.92
C CYS A 137 19.79 -16.97 7.18
N ARG A 138 19.83 -17.81 8.22
CA ARG A 138 21.00 -18.62 8.55
C ARG A 138 21.29 -19.66 7.49
N GLU A 139 20.28 -20.36 7.00
CA GLU A 139 20.42 -21.41 5.99
C GLU A 139 20.85 -20.85 4.62
N ILE A 140 20.22 -19.77 4.19
CA ILE A 140 20.41 -19.21 2.83
C ILE A 140 21.57 -18.22 2.77
N PHE A 141 21.72 -17.35 3.78
CA PHE A 141 22.74 -16.29 3.79
C PHE A 141 23.93 -16.59 4.72
N GLY A 142 23.89 -17.70 5.46
CA GLY A 142 24.99 -18.11 6.35
C GLY A 142 25.11 -17.30 7.64
N SER A 143 24.14 -16.44 7.95
CA SER A 143 24.13 -15.62 9.17
C SER A 143 22.72 -15.29 9.64
N ASP A 144 22.55 -15.16 10.95
CA ASP A 144 21.30 -14.67 11.54
C ASP A 144 21.01 -13.22 11.10
N PRO A 145 19.73 -12.82 11.03
CA PRO A 145 19.37 -11.45 10.71
C PRO A 145 19.83 -10.50 11.83
N LEU A 146 20.21 -9.29 11.44
CA LEU A 146 20.62 -8.29 12.41
C LEU A 146 19.41 -7.90 13.29
N ASP A 147 19.69 -7.72 14.57
CA ASP A 147 18.70 -7.40 15.60
C ASP A 147 17.69 -8.51 15.94
N ALA A 148 17.97 -9.77 15.57
CA ALA A 148 17.12 -10.92 15.90
C ALA A 148 17.28 -11.46 17.34
N LYS A 149 17.74 -10.63 18.29
CA LYS A 149 18.17 -11.08 19.64
C LYS A 149 17.06 -11.77 20.45
N ASP A 150 15.81 -11.47 20.14
CA ASP A 150 14.65 -11.96 20.87
C ASP A 150 13.90 -13.10 20.14
N ALA A 151 14.43 -13.60 19.02
CA ALA A 151 13.78 -14.68 18.28
C ALA A 151 13.92 -16.02 19.04
N PRO A 152 12.81 -16.68 19.46
CA PRO A 152 12.90 -18.02 20.01
C PRO A 152 13.37 -18.97 18.91
N ILE A 153 14.51 -19.61 19.14
CA ILE A 153 15.09 -20.60 18.19
C ILE A 153 14.26 -21.90 18.17
N LYS A 154 13.31 -22.07 19.09
CA LYS A 154 12.45 -23.25 19.14
C LYS A 154 11.30 -23.09 18.13
N VAL A 155 11.61 -23.32 16.86
CA VAL A 155 10.60 -23.70 15.88
C VAL A 155 10.50 -25.21 15.99
N ASP A 156 9.34 -25.74 16.38
CA ASP A 156 9.15 -27.18 16.48
C ASP A 156 9.27 -27.79 15.06
N ASP A 157 10.18 -28.74 14.88
CA ASP A 157 10.54 -29.30 13.56
C ASP A 157 9.33 -29.86 12.79
N GLU A 158 8.27 -30.29 13.49
CA GLU A 158 7.03 -30.80 12.90
C GLU A 158 6.21 -29.71 12.15
N GLU A 159 6.30 -28.44 12.55
CA GLU A 159 5.54 -27.35 11.90
C GLU A 159 6.18 -26.93 10.56
N LEU A 160 7.51 -27.06 10.45
CA LEU A 160 8.27 -26.75 9.25
C LEU A 160 7.92 -27.69 8.08
N GLU A 161 7.82 -29.01 8.34
CA GLU A 161 7.46 -29.98 7.30
C GLU A 161 6.01 -29.79 6.81
N GLY A 162 5.08 -29.49 7.73
CA GLY A 162 3.66 -29.27 7.38
C GLY A 162 3.42 -28.03 6.52
N GLN A 163 4.19 -26.96 6.74
CA GLN A 163 4.03 -25.73 5.96
C GLN A 163 4.86 -25.75 4.67
N GLN A 164 6.02 -26.39 4.66
CA GLN A 164 6.82 -26.54 3.44
C GLN A 164 6.04 -27.33 2.37
N THR A 165 5.29 -28.37 2.74
CA THR A 165 4.42 -29.10 1.80
C THR A 165 3.24 -28.28 1.27
N HIS A 166 2.74 -27.29 2.02
CA HIS A 166 1.73 -26.35 1.51
C HIS A 166 2.31 -25.43 0.43
N TYR A 167 3.58 -25.02 0.58
CA TYR A 167 4.25 -24.17 -0.41
C TYR A 167 4.88 -24.93 -1.58
N GLU A 168 5.24 -26.21 -1.41
CA GLU A 168 5.62 -27.11 -2.52
C GLU A 168 4.45 -27.44 -3.45
N LYS A 169 3.21 -27.13 -3.04
CA LYS A 169 2.02 -27.20 -3.90
C LYS A 169 1.92 -26.04 -4.89
N TYR A 170 2.64 -24.94 -4.67
CA TYR A 170 2.83 -23.93 -5.71
C TYR A 170 3.92 -24.45 -6.65
N PRO A 171 3.65 -24.54 -7.96
CA PRO A 171 4.57 -25.15 -8.90
C PRO A 171 5.94 -24.45 -8.81
N LYS A 172 6.99 -25.22 -8.50
CA LYS A 172 8.38 -24.80 -8.68
C LYS A 172 8.57 -24.49 -10.16
N GLY A 173 8.37 -23.23 -10.55
CA GLY A 173 8.62 -22.74 -11.90
C GLY A 173 7.36 -22.52 -12.73
N ILE A 174 7.00 -21.26 -12.89
CA ILE A 174 6.31 -20.72 -14.08
C ILE A 174 7.35 -20.70 -15.23
N THR A 175 7.87 -21.87 -15.62
CA THR A 175 8.91 -21.95 -16.66
C THR A 175 8.55 -22.91 -17.78
N GLU A 176 7.91 -24.05 -17.52
CA GLU A 176 7.51 -24.96 -18.62
C GLU A 176 6.15 -24.57 -19.21
N GLU A 177 5.17 -24.21 -18.38
CA GLU A 177 3.82 -23.88 -18.88
C GLU A 177 3.75 -22.48 -19.53
N ALA A 178 4.64 -21.55 -19.17
CA ALA A 178 4.73 -20.23 -19.80
C ALA A 178 5.44 -20.27 -21.17
N GLU A 179 6.37 -21.22 -21.38
CA GLU A 179 6.97 -21.46 -22.69
C GLU A 179 6.00 -22.21 -23.61
N GLU A 180 5.22 -23.16 -23.07
CA GLU A 180 4.24 -23.92 -23.86
C GLU A 180 2.98 -23.11 -24.22
N ASN A 181 2.57 -22.15 -23.39
CA ASN A 181 1.39 -21.31 -23.64
C ASN A 181 1.65 -20.16 -24.63
N VAL A 182 2.92 -19.78 -24.85
CA VAL A 182 3.32 -18.88 -25.95
C VAL A 182 3.36 -19.63 -27.28
N GLU A 183 3.72 -20.91 -27.28
CA GLU A 183 3.75 -21.73 -28.50
C GLU A 183 2.36 -22.20 -28.94
N ARG A 184 1.41 -22.36 -28.00
CA ARG A 184 -0.01 -22.70 -28.31
C ARG A 184 -0.88 -21.54 -28.81
N HIS A 185 -0.40 -20.29 -28.79
CA HIS A 185 -1.19 -19.13 -29.26
C HIS A 185 -1.02 -18.79 -30.76
N LEU A 186 -0.33 -19.64 -31.53
CA LEU A 186 -0.18 -19.47 -32.98
C LEU A 186 -0.96 -20.48 -33.84
N GLU A 187 -1.63 -21.46 -33.23
CA GLU A 187 -2.44 -22.42 -33.96
C GLU A 187 -3.71 -22.71 -33.15
N VAL A 188 -4.84 -22.14 -33.55
CA VAL A 188 -6.18 -22.76 -33.65
C VAL A 188 -7.16 -21.64 -34.04
N GLU A 189 -7.48 -21.61 -35.33
CA GLU A 189 -8.74 -21.08 -35.84
C GLU A 189 -9.86 -22.09 -35.57
N ASP A 190 -11.07 -21.55 -35.39
CA ASP A 190 -12.39 -22.16 -35.62
C ASP A 190 -12.73 -23.49 -34.94
N GLU A 191 -13.58 -23.43 -33.91
CA GLU A 191 -14.69 -24.39 -33.79
C GLU A 191 -15.84 -23.84 -32.93
N GLU A 192 -17.01 -23.78 -33.56
CA GLU A 192 -18.33 -23.57 -32.96
C GLU A 192 -18.71 -24.78 -32.09
N SER A 193 -19.34 -24.57 -30.92
CA SER A 193 -20.43 -25.46 -30.50
C SER A 193 -21.31 -24.85 -29.40
N GLU A 194 -22.60 -24.87 -29.74
CA GLU A 194 -23.84 -24.72 -29.00
C GLU A 194 -23.94 -25.40 -27.59
N ASP A 195 -24.52 -24.63 -26.67
CA ASP A 195 -25.74 -24.92 -25.88
C ASP A 195 -25.77 -25.95 -24.72
N GLU A 196 -26.66 -25.62 -23.78
CA GLU A 196 -27.33 -26.41 -22.74
C GLU A 196 -26.84 -26.42 -21.26
N THR A 197 -27.62 -25.66 -20.47
CA THR A 197 -28.40 -26.09 -19.29
C THR A 197 -27.87 -25.87 -17.86
N SER A 198 -28.85 -25.38 -17.09
CA SER A 198 -28.93 -24.94 -15.70
C SER A 198 -28.86 -26.06 -14.66
N GLU A 199 -28.38 -25.75 -13.45
CA GLU A 199 -28.93 -26.30 -12.21
C GLU A 199 -28.72 -25.32 -11.03
N ASP A 200 -29.83 -24.91 -10.43
CA ASP A 200 -29.93 -24.09 -9.22
C ASP A 200 -29.62 -24.93 -7.97
N VAL A 201 -28.68 -24.48 -7.13
CA VAL A 201 -28.47 -25.01 -5.78
C VAL A 201 -28.51 -23.85 -4.78
N GLU A 202 -29.69 -23.62 -4.21
CA GLU A 202 -29.87 -22.78 -3.02
C GLU A 202 -29.41 -23.57 -1.78
N SER A 203 -28.38 -23.10 -1.07
CA SER A 203 -27.96 -23.67 0.22
C SER A 203 -28.25 -22.72 1.39
N GLU A 204 -28.99 -23.26 2.36
CA GLU A 204 -29.49 -22.65 3.59
C GLU A 204 -28.40 -22.30 4.63
N ASP A 205 -27.62 -21.23 4.44
CA ASP A 205 -26.57 -20.83 5.43
C ASP A 205 -26.69 -19.39 5.98
N GLU A 206 -27.85 -18.72 5.81
CA GLU A 206 -28.05 -17.33 6.26
C GLU A 206 -28.78 -17.14 7.60
N LYS A 207 -29.05 -18.20 8.38
CA LYS A 207 -29.80 -18.07 9.65
C LYS A 207 -28.96 -17.99 10.93
N LEU A 208 -27.63 -18.15 10.87
CA LEU A 208 -26.76 -18.16 12.07
C LEU A 208 -25.96 -16.86 12.32
N LYS A 209 -26.03 -15.86 11.43
CA LYS A 209 -25.28 -14.60 11.56
C LYS A 209 -26.04 -13.48 12.29
N ASN A 210 -27.37 -13.54 12.38
CA ASN A 210 -28.18 -12.44 12.95
C ASN A 210 -28.26 -12.43 14.48
N ASP A 211 -28.00 -13.55 15.16
CA ASP A 211 -28.19 -13.63 16.62
C ASP A 211 -26.98 -13.11 17.44
N LYS A 212 -25.85 -12.83 16.76
CA LYS A 212 -24.63 -12.33 17.39
C LYS A 212 -24.49 -10.80 17.35
N PHE A 213 -25.28 -10.10 16.54
CA PHE A 213 -25.20 -8.65 16.35
C PHE A 213 -26.00 -7.85 17.39
N GLU A 214 -27.08 -8.40 17.95
CA GLU A 214 -27.92 -7.67 18.92
C GLU A 214 -27.31 -7.54 20.33
N ARG A 215 -26.32 -8.36 20.70
CA ARG A 215 -25.69 -8.27 22.04
C ARG A 215 -24.60 -7.21 22.14
N GLN A 216 -24.15 -6.65 21.03
CA GLN A 216 -23.06 -5.66 21.02
C GLN A 216 -23.57 -4.20 20.99
N GLN A 217 -24.81 -3.94 20.55
CA GLN A 217 -25.38 -2.59 20.51
C GLN A 217 -25.81 -2.04 21.88
N VAL A 218 -26.05 -2.88 22.88
CA VAL A 218 -26.52 -2.42 24.22
C VAL A 218 -25.36 -1.85 25.08
N GLY A 219 -24.10 -2.09 24.69
CA GLY A 219 -22.93 -1.56 25.40
C GLY A 219 -22.57 -0.11 25.03
N ASP A 220 -22.81 0.30 23.78
CA ASP A 220 -22.30 1.56 23.24
C ASP A 220 -23.22 2.77 23.51
N GLU A 221 -24.53 2.55 23.66
CA GLU A 221 -25.46 3.65 24.00
C GLU A 221 -25.17 4.25 25.38
N LYS A 222 -24.70 3.42 26.33
CA LYS A 222 -24.42 3.87 27.71
C LYS A 222 -23.15 4.72 27.82
N TYR A 223 -22.21 4.61 26.88
CA TYR A 223 -20.97 5.39 26.88
C TYR A 223 -21.14 6.79 26.23
N SER A 224 -22.12 6.94 25.33
CA SER A 224 -22.41 8.23 24.68
C SER A 224 -23.11 9.25 25.58
N GLU A 225 -23.91 8.80 26.56
CA GLU A 225 -24.61 9.70 27.48
C GLU A 225 -23.68 10.36 28.49
N GLU A 226 -22.58 9.70 28.88
CA GLU A 226 -21.61 10.25 29.84
C GLU A 226 -20.75 11.37 29.25
N ILE A 227 -20.36 11.26 27.97
CA ILE A 227 -19.56 12.28 27.27
C ILE A 227 -20.36 13.58 27.04
N THR A 228 -21.67 13.49 26.82
CA THR A 228 -22.51 14.69 26.60
C THR A 228 -22.79 15.49 27.87
N LYS A 229 -22.51 14.94 29.06
CA LYS A 229 -22.70 15.62 30.34
C LYS A 229 -21.47 16.46 30.72
N GLU A 230 -20.26 15.94 30.51
CA GLU A 230 -19.01 16.70 30.71
C GLU A 230 -18.89 17.87 29.71
N ALA A 231 -19.26 17.67 28.45
CA ALA A 231 -19.21 18.73 27.45
C ALA A 231 -20.16 19.91 27.72
N LYS A 232 -21.23 19.71 28.53
CA LYS A 232 -22.15 20.78 28.92
C LYS A 232 -21.68 21.60 30.12
N GLU A 233 -20.87 21.03 31.00
CA GLU A 233 -20.33 21.76 32.16
C GLU A 233 -19.15 22.69 31.79
N ASP A 234 -18.40 22.38 30.73
CA ASP A 234 -17.29 23.24 30.29
C ASP A 234 -17.73 24.49 29.52
N VAL A 235 -18.92 24.47 28.90
CA VAL A 235 -19.47 25.63 28.16
C VAL A 235 -19.93 26.76 29.10
N GLU A 236 -20.25 26.47 30.37
CA GLU A 236 -20.67 27.49 31.34
C GLU A 236 -19.51 28.26 32.01
N ARG A 237 -18.25 27.85 31.80
CA ARG A 237 -17.08 28.50 32.45
C ARG A 237 -16.36 29.55 31.61
N HIS A 238 -16.74 29.75 30.35
CA HIS A 238 -16.10 30.76 29.49
C HIS A 238 -16.81 32.13 29.58
N PRO A 239 -16.07 33.23 29.83
CA PRO A 239 -16.67 34.56 29.94
C PRO A 239 -17.27 35.00 28.59
N LYS A 240 -18.55 35.41 28.61
CA LYS A 240 -19.38 35.88 27.47
C LYS A 240 -18.81 37.07 26.66
N VAL A 241 -17.59 37.52 26.96
CA VAL A 241 -16.96 38.70 26.33
C VAL A 241 -16.18 38.30 25.07
N GLU A 242 -15.58 37.12 24.99
CA GLU A 242 -14.78 36.67 23.82
C GLU A 242 -15.63 36.24 22.61
N VAL A 243 -16.85 35.77 22.82
CA VAL A 243 -17.72 35.27 21.73
C VAL A 243 -18.14 36.40 20.78
N ARG A 244 -18.37 37.61 21.29
CA ARG A 244 -18.79 38.77 20.46
C ARG A 244 -17.68 39.33 19.58
N GLU A 245 -16.42 39.12 19.94
CA GLU A 245 -15.28 39.59 19.14
C GLU A 245 -14.99 38.60 18.00
N LEU A 246 -15.10 37.29 18.27
CA LEU A 246 -15.05 36.25 17.24
C LEU A 246 -16.21 36.34 16.23
N GLU A 247 -17.43 36.63 16.69
CA GLU A 247 -18.58 36.83 15.78
C GLU A 247 -18.39 38.03 14.84
N ARG A 248 -17.79 39.13 15.32
CA ARG A 248 -17.46 40.28 14.46
C ARG A 248 -16.33 39.96 13.47
N GLN A 249 -15.32 39.21 13.88
CA GLN A 249 -14.25 38.76 12.98
C GLN A 249 -14.85 37.90 11.84
N HIS A 250 -15.78 37.01 12.18
CA HIS A 250 -16.42 36.10 11.23
C HIS A 250 -17.45 36.78 10.30
N GLU A 251 -18.03 37.93 10.71
CA GLU A 251 -18.85 38.77 9.83
C GLU A 251 -18.02 39.57 8.81
N VAL A 252 -16.85 40.07 9.22
CA VAL A 252 -15.93 40.81 8.33
C VAL A 252 -15.38 39.90 7.22
N ASP A 253 -14.99 38.67 7.56
CA ASP A 253 -14.49 37.69 6.58
C ASP A 253 -15.57 37.28 5.56
N ASN A 254 -16.85 37.24 5.96
CA ASN A 254 -17.96 36.93 5.08
C ASN A 254 -18.29 38.07 4.09
N GLU A 255 -18.04 39.32 4.46
CA GLU A 255 -18.31 40.45 3.58
C GLU A 255 -17.29 40.56 2.45
N ASP A 256 -16.01 40.27 2.71
CA ASP A 256 -14.97 40.20 1.69
C ASP A 256 -15.17 39.00 0.74
N VAL A 257 -15.62 37.85 1.25
CA VAL A 257 -16.02 36.71 0.41
C VAL A 257 -17.21 37.08 -0.49
N ARG A 258 -18.20 37.82 0.02
CA ARG A 258 -19.34 38.30 -0.78
C ARG A 258 -18.94 39.35 -1.82
N LYS A 259 -18.03 40.27 -1.49
CA LYS A 259 -17.51 41.28 -2.44
C LYS A 259 -16.65 40.66 -3.53
N LYS A 260 -15.84 39.65 -3.21
CA LYS A 260 -15.06 38.87 -4.19
C LYS A 260 -15.97 38.03 -5.09
N ALA A 261 -17.05 37.46 -4.55
CA ALA A 261 -18.07 36.75 -5.34
C ALA A 261 -18.85 37.68 -6.29
N ALA A 262 -19.07 38.95 -5.92
CA ALA A 262 -19.76 39.94 -6.76
C ALA A 262 -18.86 40.55 -7.86
N GLN A 263 -17.53 40.56 -7.68
CA GLN A 263 -16.58 40.99 -8.71
C GLN A 263 -16.38 39.97 -9.84
N ASP A 264 -16.76 38.72 -9.62
CA ASP A 264 -16.67 37.63 -10.60
C ASP A 264 -17.95 37.51 -11.44
N THR A 265 -18.41 38.60 -12.06
CA THR A 265 -19.53 38.58 -13.03
C THR A 265 -19.11 38.13 -14.43
N GLU A 266 -17.85 37.75 -14.64
CA GLU A 266 -17.45 37.11 -15.88
C GLU A 266 -18.23 35.81 -16.10
N ASN A 267 -18.79 35.66 -17.30
CA ASN A 267 -19.46 34.45 -17.73
C ASN A 267 -18.55 33.23 -17.46
N PRO A 268 -19.09 32.13 -16.91
CA PRO A 268 -18.30 30.91 -16.71
C PRO A 268 -17.67 30.48 -18.04
N LYS A 269 -16.37 30.19 -18.00
CA LYS A 269 -15.59 29.77 -19.17
C LYS A 269 -15.51 28.25 -19.17
N ASP A 270 -15.65 27.64 -20.34
CA ASP A 270 -15.30 26.22 -20.50
C ASP A 270 -13.78 26.08 -20.51
N ILE A 271 -13.26 25.07 -19.83
CA ILE A 271 -11.86 24.66 -19.84
C ILE A 271 -11.77 23.15 -20.15
N ILE A 272 -10.66 22.74 -20.73
CA ILE A 272 -10.29 21.34 -20.98
C ILE A 272 -9.16 20.99 -20.02
N LEU A 273 -9.38 19.97 -19.18
CA LEU A 273 -8.35 19.42 -18.29
C LEU A 273 -7.84 18.10 -18.85
N LYS A 274 -6.53 17.86 -18.73
CA LYS A 274 -5.89 16.60 -19.12
C LYS A 274 -5.72 15.70 -17.92
N ILE A 275 -6.49 14.62 -17.85
CA ILE A 275 -6.40 13.67 -16.74
C ILE A 275 -5.40 12.59 -17.13
N ILE A 276 -4.25 12.60 -16.47
CA ILE A 276 -3.19 11.62 -16.66
C ILE A 276 -3.54 10.39 -15.82
N THR A 277 -3.86 9.29 -16.49
CA THR A 277 -4.09 8.01 -15.82
C THR A 277 -2.77 7.33 -15.49
N PRO A 278 -2.68 6.57 -14.38
CA PRO A 278 -1.47 5.83 -14.05
C PRO A 278 -1.23 4.74 -15.12
N GLN A 279 0.03 4.39 -15.36
CA GLN A 279 0.38 3.33 -16.33
C GLN A 279 -0.04 1.97 -15.78
N TRP A 280 -1.19 1.46 -16.22
CA TRP A 280 -1.58 0.08 -15.92
C TRP A 280 -0.92 -0.91 -16.90
N TYR A 281 -0.70 -0.50 -18.15
CA TYR A 281 -0.25 -1.39 -19.23
C TYR A 281 0.73 -0.73 -20.21
N SER A 282 1.86 -0.21 -19.72
CA SER A 282 2.99 0.31 -20.51
C SER A 282 2.78 1.63 -21.28
N GLN A 283 1.57 2.18 -21.36
CA GLN A 283 1.29 3.50 -21.94
C GLN A 283 0.54 4.39 -20.94
N GLN A 284 0.93 5.67 -20.85
CA GLN A 284 0.17 6.69 -20.12
C GLN A 284 -0.95 7.16 -21.03
N ASP A 285 -2.20 6.89 -20.66
CA ASP A 285 -3.34 7.46 -21.33
C ASP A 285 -3.74 8.79 -20.69
N THR A 286 -4.00 9.77 -21.55
CA THR A 286 -4.53 11.08 -21.15
C THR A 286 -5.98 11.20 -21.57
N ILE A 287 -6.86 11.56 -20.64
CA ILE A 287 -8.27 11.79 -20.90
C ILE A 287 -8.56 13.29 -20.85
N ASP A 288 -9.06 13.84 -21.95
CA ASP A 288 -9.45 15.25 -22.03
C ASP A 288 -10.88 15.43 -21.47
N VAL A 289 -11.00 16.14 -20.34
CA VAL A 289 -12.28 16.44 -19.71
C VAL A 289 -12.64 17.90 -19.89
N LYS A 290 -13.71 18.17 -20.65
CA LYS A 290 -14.27 19.52 -20.82
C LYS A 290 -15.29 19.83 -19.73
N LEU A 291 -15.07 20.91 -18.97
CA LEU A 291 -15.98 21.38 -17.91
C LEU A 291 -15.97 22.90 -17.80
N ARG A 292 -17.00 23.50 -17.17
CA ARG A 292 -16.94 24.92 -16.81
C ARG A 292 -15.98 25.12 -15.65
N ASP A 293 -15.23 26.23 -15.65
CA ASP A 293 -14.29 26.65 -14.60
C ASP A 293 -14.91 26.73 -13.19
N ARG A 294 -16.24 26.87 -13.10
CA ARG A 294 -17.05 26.87 -11.87
C ARG A 294 -17.64 25.52 -11.47
N THR A 295 -17.41 24.46 -12.24
CA THR A 295 -17.95 23.12 -11.96
C THR A 295 -17.13 22.46 -10.88
N ARG A 296 -17.79 21.91 -9.85
CA ARG A 296 -17.12 21.13 -8.81
C ARG A 296 -16.54 19.84 -9.36
N PHE A 297 -15.36 19.45 -8.87
CA PHE A 297 -14.70 18.21 -9.24
C PHE A 297 -15.52 16.95 -8.98
N ARG A 298 -16.49 16.95 -8.06
CA ARG A 298 -17.41 15.82 -7.81
C ARG A 298 -18.04 15.26 -9.09
N ARG A 299 -18.33 16.10 -10.09
CA ARG A 299 -18.84 15.63 -11.39
C ARG A 299 -17.79 14.85 -12.18
N VAL A 300 -16.55 15.31 -12.17
CA VAL A 300 -15.41 14.63 -12.80
C VAL A 300 -15.14 13.30 -12.08
N PHE A 301 -15.09 13.30 -10.75
CA PHE A 301 -14.98 12.08 -9.96
C PHE A 301 -16.06 11.05 -10.33
N ASN A 302 -17.33 11.48 -10.41
CA ASN A 302 -18.41 10.57 -10.79
C ASN A 302 -18.28 10.07 -12.23
N ALA A 303 -17.88 10.91 -13.18
CA ALA A 303 -17.71 10.49 -14.57
C ALA A 303 -16.59 9.46 -14.73
N LEU A 304 -15.42 9.71 -14.13
CA LEU A 304 -14.28 8.79 -14.21
C LEU A 304 -14.55 7.44 -13.55
N LYS A 305 -15.40 7.42 -12.51
CA LYS A 305 -15.83 6.17 -11.87
C LYS A 305 -16.52 5.21 -12.84
N TYR A 306 -17.16 5.71 -13.89
CA TYR A 306 -17.87 4.87 -14.87
C TYR A 306 -17.10 4.68 -16.18
N GLU A 307 -16.27 5.64 -16.58
CA GLU A 307 -15.56 5.57 -17.87
C GLU A 307 -14.15 4.98 -17.79
N VAL A 308 -13.46 5.13 -16.66
CA VAL A 308 -12.03 4.78 -16.54
C VAL A 308 -11.82 3.49 -15.75
N LEU A 309 -12.75 3.15 -14.85
CA LEU A 309 -12.66 1.91 -14.10
C LEU A 309 -13.05 0.73 -15.02
N PRO A 310 -12.22 -0.33 -15.11
CA PRO A 310 -12.53 -1.48 -15.94
C PRO A 310 -13.86 -2.10 -15.47
N PRO A 311 -14.73 -2.52 -16.40
CA PRO A 311 -16.09 -2.97 -16.09
C PRO A 311 -16.17 -4.30 -15.30
N GLU A 312 -15.05 -5.00 -15.08
CA GLU A 312 -15.03 -6.32 -14.47
C GLU A 312 -14.30 -6.36 -13.12
N GLY A 313 -15.10 -6.38 -12.04
CA GLY A 313 -14.97 -7.28 -10.89
C GLY A 313 -13.75 -7.23 -9.95
N GLN A 314 -12.61 -6.65 -10.33
CA GLN A 314 -11.37 -6.77 -9.52
C GLN A 314 -10.93 -5.51 -8.78
N TYR A 315 -11.54 -4.36 -9.09
CA TYR A 315 -11.30 -3.14 -8.32
C TYR A 315 -12.57 -2.73 -7.61
N CYS A 316 -12.49 -2.79 -6.30
CA CYS A 316 -13.53 -2.33 -5.41
C CYS A 316 -13.76 -0.88 -5.81
N THR A 317 -15.02 -0.52 -6.05
CA THR A 317 -15.48 0.77 -6.60
C THR A 317 -15.14 2.00 -5.73
N GLY A 318 -14.16 1.87 -4.84
CA GLY A 318 -13.77 2.79 -3.80
C GLY A 318 -12.36 3.32 -4.01
N ASN A 319 -12.32 4.63 -4.20
CA ASN A 319 -11.21 5.54 -3.95
C ASN A 319 -10.11 5.57 -5.02
N PHE A 320 -10.26 6.52 -5.94
CA PHE A 320 -9.11 7.17 -6.54
C PHE A 320 -8.98 8.58 -5.96
N ALA A 321 -7.76 9.10 -5.96
CA ALA A 321 -7.43 10.47 -5.64
C ALA A 321 -6.97 11.18 -6.91
N MET A 322 -7.33 12.46 -7.04
CA MET A 322 -6.87 13.33 -8.11
C MET A 322 -5.92 14.36 -7.51
N PHE A 323 -4.84 14.70 -8.22
CA PHE A 323 -3.86 15.68 -7.78
C PHE A 323 -3.60 16.74 -8.84
N PHE A 324 -3.48 17.99 -8.41
CA PHE A 324 -3.06 19.13 -9.22
C PHE A 324 -1.90 19.84 -8.53
N GLU A 325 -0.74 19.93 -9.19
CA GLU A 325 0.48 20.52 -8.59
C GLU A 325 0.79 19.95 -7.18
N ALA A 326 0.70 18.62 -7.02
CA ALA A 326 0.82 17.89 -5.75
C ALA A 326 -0.26 18.19 -4.69
N MET A 327 -1.26 19.03 -4.97
CA MET A 327 -2.43 19.23 -4.11
C MET A 327 -3.49 18.15 -4.39
N ARG A 328 -3.89 17.40 -3.35
CA ARG A 328 -5.00 16.44 -3.44
C ARG A 328 -6.31 17.19 -3.61
N LEU A 329 -7.02 16.91 -4.71
CA LEU A 329 -8.32 17.49 -5.01
C LEU A 329 -9.44 16.81 -4.23
N SER A 330 -10.32 17.63 -3.67
CA SER A 330 -11.60 17.21 -3.07
C SER A 330 -12.72 17.26 -4.11
N GLY A 331 -13.82 16.55 -3.85
CA GLY A 331 -15.01 16.65 -4.71
C GLY A 331 -15.66 18.04 -4.69
N ASP A 332 -15.40 18.86 -3.67
CA ASP A 332 -15.98 20.20 -3.56
C ASP A 332 -15.11 21.31 -4.16
N ASP A 333 -13.89 20.98 -4.58
CA ASP A 333 -12.98 21.92 -5.23
C ASP A 333 -13.53 22.34 -6.60
N VAL A 334 -13.22 23.58 -6.97
CA VAL A 334 -13.64 24.21 -8.22
C VAL A 334 -12.41 24.72 -8.97
N PRO A 335 -12.20 24.37 -10.25
CA PRO A 335 -10.99 24.73 -11.00
C PRO A 335 -10.59 26.21 -10.87
N ARG A 336 -11.56 27.13 -11.02
CA ARG A 336 -11.33 28.58 -10.88
C ARG A 336 -10.78 28.97 -9.50
N GLN A 337 -11.26 28.33 -8.43
CA GLN A 337 -10.87 28.67 -7.06
C GLN A 337 -9.43 28.25 -6.75
N ILE A 338 -8.99 27.15 -7.36
CA ILE A 338 -7.63 26.61 -7.23
C ILE A 338 -6.68 27.07 -8.34
N GLY A 339 -7.11 28.02 -9.18
CA GLY A 339 -6.25 28.68 -10.17
C GLY A 339 -5.98 27.87 -11.44
N MET A 340 -6.74 26.81 -11.70
CA MET A 340 -6.59 26.00 -12.92
C MET A 340 -6.98 26.76 -14.18
N LYS A 341 -6.31 26.41 -15.27
CA LYS A 341 -6.43 26.97 -16.62
C LYS A 341 -6.73 25.88 -17.64
N ASP A 342 -7.11 26.32 -18.83
CA ASP A 342 -7.29 25.43 -19.99
C ASP A 342 -5.98 24.73 -20.33
N GLY A 343 -6.03 23.40 -20.48
CA GLY A 343 -4.89 22.54 -20.76
C GLY A 343 -4.12 22.02 -19.54
N ASP A 344 -4.49 22.42 -18.32
CA ASP A 344 -3.83 21.94 -17.11
C ASP A 344 -4.01 20.44 -16.91
N CYS A 345 -3.01 19.82 -16.27
CA CYS A 345 -2.94 18.38 -16.05
C CYS A 345 -3.39 18.02 -14.64
N VAL A 346 -4.14 16.94 -14.51
CA VAL A 346 -4.56 16.35 -13.24
C VAL A 346 -4.10 14.91 -13.20
N GLU A 347 -3.34 14.55 -12.18
CA GLU A 347 -2.83 13.19 -12.01
C GLU A 347 -3.85 12.34 -11.25
N LEU A 348 -4.19 11.17 -11.80
CA LEU A 348 -5.10 10.21 -11.19
C LEU A 348 -4.30 9.12 -10.47
N TYR A 349 -4.62 8.86 -9.21
CA TYR A 349 -4.02 7.79 -8.41
C TYR A 349 -5.14 6.91 -7.86
N PHE A 350 -5.04 5.60 -8.05
CA PHE A 350 -5.99 4.68 -7.44
C PHE A 350 -5.49 4.30 -6.05
N ASP A 351 -6.34 4.49 -5.04
CA ASP A 351 -6.09 4.01 -3.70
C ASP A 351 -6.18 2.48 -3.81
N ARG A 352 -5.06 1.76 -3.65
CA ARG A 352 -5.05 0.29 -3.69
C ARG A 352 -5.62 -0.26 -2.38
N ILE A 353 -6.88 0.09 -2.07
CA ILE A 353 -7.63 -0.54 -1.00
C ILE A 353 -8.24 -1.82 -1.59
N ARG A 354 -7.65 -2.94 -1.20
CA ARG A 354 -8.13 -4.34 -1.30
C ARG A 354 -9.54 -4.51 -1.87
N CYS A 355 -9.64 -5.25 -2.96
CA CYS A 355 -10.44 -6.48 -2.92
C CYS A 355 -9.47 -7.60 -2.52
#